data_AF-E8KIR0-F1
#
_entry.id   AF-E8KIR0-F1
#
_cell.length_a   1.000
_cell.length_b   1.000
_cell.length_c   1.000
_cell.angle_alpha   90.00
_cell.angle_beta   90.00
_cell.angle_gamma   90.00
#
_symmetry.space_group_name_H-M   'P 1'
#
loop_
_entity.id
_entity.type
_entity.pdbx_description
1 polymer ?
#
loop_
_entity_poly.entity_id
_entity_poly.type
_entity_poly.pdbx_seq_one_letter_code
_entity_poly.pdbx_strand_id
1 'polypeptide(L)'
;MNHSQIKEAGLTLDIARRFYPVETIKQFIDTIHHAGGTFLHLHFSDHENYALESTYLDQSEANAIVKDGTYYNPKTNKPFLIYKQIHDIIYYAKSKNIELVP
;
A
#
# COMPACT_ATOMS: atom_id res chain seq x y z
N MET A 1 26.19 -26.69 5.82
CA MET A 1 25.03 -25.93 5.28
C MET A 1 25.04 -24.58 5.98
N ASN A 2 25.16 -23.49 5.23
CA ASN A 2 25.21 -22.16 5.81
C ASN A 2 23.77 -21.73 6.11
N HIS A 3 23.33 -21.82 7.37
CA HIS A 3 22.07 -21.21 7.80
C HIS A 3 22.29 -19.70 7.86
N SER A 4 22.34 -19.04 6.70
CA SER A 4 22.11 -17.61 6.64
C SER A 4 20.67 -17.40 7.11
N GLN A 5 20.52 -16.99 8.36
CA GLN A 5 19.24 -16.54 8.91
C GLN A 5 18.67 -15.53 7.92
N ILE A 6 17.51 -15.84 7.32
CA ILE A 6 16.86 -14.92 6.39
C ILE A 6 16.58 -13.66 7.21
N LYS A 7 17.28 -12.56 6.88
CA LYS A 7 17.11 -11.30 7.58
C LYS A 7 15.83 -10.66 7.06
N GLU A 8 14.93 -10.30 7.97
CA GLU A 8 13.83 -9.42 7.66
C GLU A 8 14.40 -8.02 7.42
N ALA A 9 14.33 -7.56 6.18
CA ALA A 9 14.82 -6.25 5.78
C ALA A 9 13.81 -5.64 4.83
N GLY A 10 13.33 -4.44 5.14
CA GLY A 10 12.21 -3.88 4.40
C GLY A 10 12.07 -2.38 4.57
N LEU A 11 10.94 -1.87 4.10
CA LEU A 11 10.58 -0.46 4.15
C LEU A 11 9.22 -0.33 4.85
N THR A 12 9.07 0.67 5.72
CA THR A 12 7.74 1.13 6.14
C THR A 12 7.36 2.35 5.30
N LEU A 13 6.21 2.28 4.63
CA LEU A 13 5.66 3.37 3.82
C LEU A 13 4.40 3.91 4.50
N ASP A 14 4.48 5.13 5.04
CA ASP A 14 3.35 5.82 5.66
C ASP A 14 2.46 6.45 4.57
N ILE A 15 1.37 5.74 4.23
CA ILE A 15 0.38 6.22 3.27
C ILE A 15 -0.79 6.96 3.94
N ALA A 16 -0.87 6.93 5.27
CA ALA A 16 -1.87 7.66 6.05
C ALA A 16 -1.57 9.17 6.05
N ARG A 17 -0.30 9.56 6.24
CA ARG A 17 0.13 10.96 6.25
C ARG A 17 0.37 11.53 4.86
N ARG A 18 0.88 10.70 3.94
CA ARG A 18 1.15 11.10 2.56
C ARG A 18 0.71 10.00 1.61
N PHE A 19 -0.27 10.31 0.76
CA PHE A 19 -0.74 9.33 -0.21
C PHE A 19 0.26 9.12 -1.35
N TYR A 20 0.37 7.87 -1.80
CA TYR A 20 1.18 7.46 -2.94
C TYR A 20 0.32 6.68 -3.93
N PRO A 21 0.33 7.02 -5.24
CA PRO A 21 -0.35 6.24 -6.26
C PRO A 21 0.20 4.80 -6.35
N VAL A 22 -0.62 3.89 -6.86
CA VAL A 22 -0.29 2.45 -7.01
C VAL A 22 1.07 2.23 -7.68
N GLU A 23 1.33 2.93 -8.79
CA GLU A 23 2.58 2.78 -9.53
C GLU A 23 3.81 3.23 -8.72
N THR A 24 3.67 4.23 -7.85
CA THR A 24 4.74 4.64 -6.94
C THR A 24 4.98 3.59 -5.85
N ILE A 25 3.92 2.95 -5.34
CA ILE A 25 4.05 1.83 -4.39
C ILE A 25 4.78 0.65 -5.06
N LYS A 26 4.47 0.34 -6.33
CA LYS A 26 5.19 -0.69 -7.10
C LYS A 26 6.67 -0.36 -7.29
N GLN A 27 7.03 0.91 -7.51
CA GLN A 27 8.43 1.33 -7.58
C GLN A 27 9.17 1.11 -6.25
N PHE A 28 8.51 1.29 -5.10
CA PHE A 28 9.10 0.94 -3.80
C PHE A 28 9.30 -0.58 -3.67
N ILE A 29 8.34 -1.39 -4.11
CA ILE A 29 8.48 -2.86 -4.14
C ILE A 29 9.69 -3.27 -5.00
N ASP A 30 9.84 -2.67 -6.20
CA ASP A 30 11.01 -2.90 -7.05
C ASP A 30 12.31 -2.53 -6.35
N THR A 31 12.33 -1.40 -5.64
CA THR A 31 13.52 -0.95 -4.90
C THR A 31 13.91 -1.95 -3.80
N ILE A 32 12.93 -2.42 -3.02
CA ILE A 32 13.15 -3.42 -1.97
C ILE A 32 13.68 -4.72 -2.59
N HIS A 33 13.04 -5.20 -3.67
CA HIS A 33 13.45 -6.40 -4.39
C HIS A 33 14.90 -6.31 -4.91
N HIS A 34 15.26 -5.23 -5.60
CA HIS A 34 16.61 -5.04 -6.13
C HIS A 34 17.67 -4.91 -5.03
N ALA A 35 17.29 -4.40 -3.86
CA ALA A 35 18.16 -4.31 -2.69
C ALA A 35 18.27 -5.63 -1.89
N GLY A 36 17.53 -6.68 -2.27
CA GLY A 36 17.50 -7.96 -1.55
C GLY A 36 16.70 -7.92 -0.25
N GLY A 37 15.77 -6.97 -0.11
CA GLY A 37 14.81 -6.92 1.00
C GLY A 37 13.68 -7.94 0.83
N THR A 38 12.87 -8.07 1.89
CA THR A 38 11.88 -9.13 2.05
C THR A 38 10.47 -8.60 2.29
N PHE A 39 10.28 -7.36 2.75
CA PHE A 39 8.94 -6.85 3.08
C PHE A 39 8.74 -5.36 2.78
N LEU A 40 7.48 -5.00 2.54
CA LEU A 40 6.94 -3.65 2.57
C LEU A 40 5.87 -3.61 3.67
N HIS A 41 6.10 -2.82 4.72
CA HIS A 41 5.10 -2.51 5.74
C HIS A 41 4.33 -1.26 5.31
N LEU A 42 3.03 -1.39 5.12
CA LEU A 42 2.18 -0.35 4.56
C LEU A 42 1.38 0.32 5.68
N HIS A 43 1.96 1.32 6.35
CA HIS A 43 1.29 2.04 7.43
C HIS A 43 0.17 2.92 6.87
N PHE A 44 -1.06 2.35 6.82
CA PHE A 44 -2.18 2.94 6.09
C PHE A 44 -3.20 3.68 6.95
N SER A 45 -3.09 3.59 8.27
CA SER A 45 -4.01 4.23 9.20
C SER A 45 -3.25 5.05 10.22
N ASP A 46 -3.63 6.32 10.37
CA ASP A 46 -3.15 7.21 11.41
C ASP A 46 -4.18 8.33 11.66
N HIS A 47 -3.85 9.30 12.53
CA HIS A 47 -4.72 10.42 12.85
C HIS A 47 -5.18 11.21 11.62
N GLU A 48 -4.34 11.30 10.59
CA GLU A 48 -4.57 12.12 9.40
C GLU A 48 -5.49 11.45 8.37
N ASN A 49 -5.52 10.11 8.30
CA ASN A 49 -6.29 9.37 7.31
C ASN A 49 -6.39 7.86 7.60
N TYR A 50 -7.45 7.25 7.06
CA TYR A 50 -7.52 5.81 6.79
C TYR A 50 -7.43 5.61 5.28
N ALA A 51 -6.28 5.17 4.78
CA ALA A 51 -5.92 5.24 3.36
C ALA A 51 -6.32 4.02 2.52
N LEU A 52 -7.19 3.14 3.03
CA LEU A 52 -7.71 1.97 2.30
C LEU A 52 -9.23 2.00 2.18
N GLU A 53 -9.78 1.27 1.22
CA GLU A 53 -11.22 1.00 1.15
C GLU A 53 -11.69 0.23 2.39
N SER A 54 -12.87 0.60 2.90
CA SER A 54 -13.49 -0.08 4.03
C SER A 54 -15.00 0.06 3.99
N THR A 55 -15.67 -1.08 3.87
CA THR A 55 -17.13 -1.18 3.99
C THR A 55 -17.62 -0.78 5.39
N TYR A 56 -16.81 -1.01 6.43
CA TYR A 56 -17.14 -0.60 7.81
C TYR A 56 -17.12 0.92 8.01
N LEU A 57 -16.30 1.63 7.23
CA LEU A 57 -16.16 3.08 7.32
C LEU A 57 -16.98 3.83 6.26
N ASP A 58 -17.81 3.11 5.48
CA ASP A 58 -18.54 3.69 4.34
C ASP A 58 -17.60 4.45 3.37
N GLN A 59 -16.40 3.89 3.18
CA GLN A 59 -15.38 4.39 2.25
C GLN A 59 -15.19 3.33 1.16
N SER A 60 -15.89 3.50 0.03
CA SER A 60 -15.93 2.52 -1.07
C SER A 60 -15.63 3.14 -2.42
N GLU A 61 -15.19 2.33 -3.39
CA GLU A 61 -14.99 2.74 -4.79
C GLU A 61 -16.25 3.42 -5.36
N ALA A 62 -17.43 2.85 -5.09
CA ALA A 62 -18.71 3.34 -5.60
C ALA A 62 -19.09 4.74 -5.09
N ASN A 63 -18.63 5.11 -3.90
CA ASN A 63 -18.96 6.39 -3.25
C ASN A 63 -17.84 7.44 -3.38
N ALA A 64 -16.74 7.10 -4.06
CA ALA A 64 -15.57 7.96 -4.16
C ALA A 64 -15.72 9.08 -5.18
N ILE A 65 -15.03 10.19 -4.95
CA ILE A 65 -14.74 11.19 -5.98
C ILE A 65 -13.39 10.81 -6.61
N VAL A 66 -13.35 10.66 -7.93
CA VAL A 66 -12.12 10.29 -8.66
C VAL A 66 -11.46 11.53 -9.26
N LYS A 67 -10.17 11.72 -9.00
CA LYS A 67 -9.33 12.75 -9.63
C LYS A 67 -7.99 12.13 -10.02
N ASP A 68 -7.64 12.20 -11.30
CA ASP A 68 -6.37 11.69 -11.84
C ASP A 68 -6.06 10.24 -11.41
N GLY A 69 -7.10 9.38 -11.39
CA GLY A 69 -6.98 7.97 -10.98
C GLY A 69 -6.85 7.73 -9.48
N THR A 70 -6.91 8.78 -8.65
CA THR A 70 -6.94 8.70 -7.18
C THR A 70 -8.38 8.82 -6.68
N TYR A 71 -8.75 7.95 -5.74
CA TYR A 71 -10.08 7.91 -5.12
C TYR A 71 -10.07 8.72 -3.83
N TYR A 72 -11.03 9.63 -3.68
CA TYR A 72 -11.17 10.50 -2.51
C TYR A 72 -12.49 10.22 -1.81
N ASN A 73 -12.45 10.12 -0.49
CA ASN A 73 -13.65 10.02 0.32
C ASN A 73 -14.39 11.39 0.27
N PRO A 74 -15.67 11.43 -0.10
CA PRO A 74 -16.39 12.70 -0.26
C PRO A 74 -16.60 13.47 1.06
N LYS A 75 -16.58 12.78 2.21
CA LYS A 75 -16.78 13.39 3.54
C LYS A 75 -15.49 13.97 4.09
N THR A 76 -14.38 13.24 3.97
CA THR A 76 -13.07 13.65 4.54
C THR A 76 -12.19 14.38 3.53
N ASN A 77 -12.50 14.27 2.24
CA ASN A 77 -11.67 14.70 1.11
C ASN A 77 -10.24 14.11 1.17
N LYS A 78 -10.09 12.94 1.82
CA LYS A 78 -8.81 12.23 1.92
C LYS A 78 -8.75 11.11 0.87
N PRO A 79 -7.56 10.86 0.30
CA PRO A 79 -7.37 9.82 -0.69
C PRO A 79 -7.31 8.43 -0.05
N PHE A 80 -7.71 7.40 -0.79
CA PHE A 80 -7.58 6.01 -0.36
C PHE A 80 -7.38 5.05 -1.55
N LEU A 81 -6.81 3.88 -1.28
CA LEU A 81 -6.68 2.78 -2.24
C LEU A 81 -7.94 1.93 -2.24
N ILE A 82 -8.50 1.68 -3.42
CA ILE A 82 -9.63 0.74 -3.58
C ILE A 82 -9.17 -0.73 -3.51
N TYR A 83 -10.06 -1.67 -3.21
CA TYR A 83 -9.72 -3.10 -3.11
C TYR A 83 -9.04 -3.64 -4.35
N LYS A 84 -9.45 -3.19 -5.55
CA LYS A 84 -8.78 -3.57 -6.80
C LYS A 84 -7.32 -3.13 -6.85
N GLN A 85 -7.02 -1.93 -6.36
CA GLN A 85 -5.66 -1.39 -6.29
C GLN A 85 -4.83 -2.12 -5.23
N ILE A 86 -5.42 -2.46 -4.08
CA ILE A 86 -4.78 -3.25 -3.03
C ILE A 86 -4.43 -4.65 -3.54
N HIS A 87 -5.35 -5.32 -4.24
CA HIS A 87 -5.08 -6.63 -4.85
C HIS A 87 -3.97 -6.58 -5.90
N ASP A 88 -3.92 -5.52 -6.72
CA ASP A 88 -2.83 -5.31 -7.68
C ASP A 88 -1.48 -5.16 -6.96
N ILE A 89 -1.41 -4.36 -5.89
CA ILE A 89 -0.20 -4.21 -5.07
C ILE A 89 0.22 -5.56 -4.45
N ILE A 90 -0.73 -6.31 -3.87
CA ILE A 90 -0.48 -7.63 -3.28
C ILE A 90 0.08 -8.60 -4.32
N TYR A 91 -0.55 -8.68 -5.50
CA TYR A 91 -0.10 -9.55 -6.58
C TYR A 91 1.30 -9.16 -7.06
N TYR A 92 1.55 -7.87 -7.21
CA TYR A 92 2.84 -7.35 -7.63
C TYR A 92 3.94 -7.65 -6.61
N ALA A 93 3.72 -7.38 -5.33
CA ALA A 93 4.64 -7.71 -4.24
C ALA A 93 4.97 -9.21 -4.22
N LYS A 94 3.95 -10.06 -4.32
CA LYS A 94 4.11 -11.52 -4.40
C LYS A 94 4.97 -11.94 -5.59
N SER A 95 4.78 -11.33 -6.77
CA SER A 95 5.59 -11.63 -7.96
C SER A 95 7.09 -11.31 -7.79
N LYS A 96 7.43 -10.45 -6.81
CA LYS A 96 8.79 -10.03 -6.48
C LYS A 96 9.34 -10.68 -5.20
N ASN A 97 8.59 -11.63 -4.62
CA ASN A 97 8.88 -12.24 -3.30
C ASN A 97 9.00 -11.21 -2.16
N ILE A 98 8.20 -10.14 -2.22
CA ILE A 98 8.08 -9.14 -1.15
C ILE A 98 6.78 -9.41 -0.39
N GLU A 99 6.89 -9.56 0.92
CA GLU A 99 5.74 -9.62 1.82
C GLU A 99 5.13 -8.24 2.01
N LEU A 100 3.80 -8.13 1.91
CA LEU A 100 3.08 -6.92 2.26
C LEU A 100 2.54 -7.07 3.68
N VAL A 101 3.08 -6.28 4.61
CA VAL A 101 2.62 -6.23 6.01
C VAL A 101 1.65 -5.05 6.13
N PRO A 102 0.37 -5.29 6.47
CA PRO A 102 -0.63 -4.24 6.64
C PRO A 102 -0.41 -3.43 7.93
#